data_AF-A0A6S7L032-F1
#
_entry.id   AF-A0A6S7L032-F1
#
_cell.length_a   1.000
_cell.length_b   1.000
_cell.length_c   1.000
_cell.angle_alpha   90.00
_cell.angle_beta   90.00
_cell.angle_gamma   90.00
#
_symmetry.space_group_name_H-M   'P 1'
#
loop_
_entity.id
_entity.type
_entity.pdbx_description
1 polymer ?
#
loop_
_entity_poly.entity_id
_entity_poly.type
_entity_poly.pdbx_seq_one_letter_code
_entity_poly.pdbx_strand_id
1 'polypeptide(L)'
;MELLTQYESSTSSDSNFELDSRQVRQVYLVTYSQANTTKFPTSRRSFAEAVVRSFTQRTASVIQWCCAQENHLRSGVHFHVPIKINKNQRWLPAKRYLQETYGISVHFSSIHANYFTAWRYVTKDDIADYEESEGHPDLTNACEPPTMKVHEALRKKRKSRLRRELAISSNAVQTENEHASEIANACKAKEGRPRKRQRLTSYQVSQIIVDKNIQDRTELMAFANIQKREGKTDLAEFVLNRGTKVVNIVISNAWEMKKAEETLRRRNTSRIDILQEAYEAECTCETHREWEICALEILHNNDIPAHQFAMCVKESLVKGRGKCRNVMLTGPANCGKKFLCWSRKF
;
A
#
# COMPACT_ATOMS: atom_id res chain seq x y z
N MET A 1 -18.39 -35.86 -46.38
CA MET A 1 -17.80 -34.69 -47.06
C MET A 1 -18.54 -33.48 -46.52
N GLU A 2 -18.04 -32.87 -45.45
CA GLU A 2 -17.15 -31.68 -45.52
C GLU A 2 -17.85 -30.56 -46.32
N LEU A 3 -18.18 -29.41 -45.73
CA LEU A 3 -17.19 -28.45 -45.24
C LEU A 3 -17.69 -27.59 -44.08
N LEU A 4 -16.72 -27.30 -43.21
CA LEU A 4 -16.72 -26.36 -42.10
C LEU A 4 -17.03 -24.93 -42.55
N THR A 5 -17.65 -24.16 -41.66
CA THR A 5 -17.27 -22.76 -41.50
C THR A 5 -17.41 -22.35 -40.04
N GLN A 6 -16.26 -22.05 -39.44
CA GLN A 6 -16.09 -21.50 -38.10
C GLN A 6 -16.73 -20.11 -38.04
N TYR A 7 -17.40 -19.81 -36.92
CA TYR A 7 -17.50 -18.44 -36.44
C TYR A 7 -17.41 -18.43 -34.91
N GLU A 8 -16.34 -17.81 -34.44
CA GLU A 8 -15.98 -17.63 -33.05
C GLU A 8 -17.05 -16.81 -32.32
N SER A 9 -17.58 -17.36 -31.23
CA SER A 9 -18.34 -16.60 -30.23
C SER A 9 -17.60 -16.72 -28.91
N SER A 10 -17.13 -15.57 -28.44
CA SER A 10 -16.37 -15.34 -27.23
C SER A 10 -17.11 -15.91 -26.03
N THR A 11 -16.73 -17.13 -25.63
CA THR A 11 -17.28 -17.84 -24.49
C THR A 11 -16.63 -17.29 -23.22
N SER A 12 -17.46 -16.81 -22.29
CA SER A 12 -17.09 -16.64 -20.89
C SER A 12 -16.42 -17.91 -20.39
N SER A 13 -15.15 -17.80 -20.02
CA SER A 13 -14.25 -18.92 -19.68
C SER A 13 -14.50 -19.41 -18.26
N ASP A 14 -15.59 -20.16 -18.07
CA ASP A 14 -15.89 -20.87 -16.80
C ASP A 14 -15.56 -22.38 -16.87
N SER A 15 -14.50 -22.75 -17.58
CA SER A 15 -14.03 -24.13 -17.67
C SER A 15 -12.65 -24.35 -16.99
N ASN A 16 -12.60 -25.43 -16.20
CA ASN A 16 -11.41 -26.19 -15.73
C ASN A 16 -10.75 -25.88 -14.38
N PHE A 17 -11.53 -25.79 -13.30
CA PHE A 17 -10.97 -25.89 -11.95
C PHE A 17 -11.78 -26.82 -11.02
N GLU A 18 -12.09 -28.04 -11.47
CA GLU A 18 -12.68 -29.07 -10.59
C GLU A 18 -11.68 -29.46 -9.49
N LEU A 19 -12.20 -29.69 -8.28
CA LEU A 19 -11.41 -30.18 -7.16
C LEU A 19 -10.90 -31.59 -7.43
N ASP A 20 -9.62 -31.86 -7.12
CA ASP A 20 -9.11 -33.23 -7.12
C ASP A 20 -9.95 -34.09 -6.16
N SER A 21 -10.40 -35.25 -6.63
CA SER A 21 -11.18 -36.25 -5.88
C SER A 21 -10.53 -36.68 -4.55
N ARG A 22 -9.19 -36.61 -4.45
CA ARG A 22 -8.44 -36.96 -3.25
C ARG A 22 -8.33 -35.80 -2.26
N GLN A 23 -8.66 -34.58 -2.69
CA GLN A 23 -8.44 -33.38 -1.90
C GLN A 23 -9.45 -33.24 -0.76
N VAL A 24 -8.90 -33.10 0.45
CA VAL A 24 -9.66 -32.75 1.66
C VAL A 24 -9.64 -31.25 1.89
N ARG A 25 -10.79 -30.65 2.22
CA ARG A 25 -10.90 -29.22 2.57
C ARG A 25 -11.95 -29.01 3.65
N GLN A 26 -11.87 -27.85 4.28
CA GLN A 26 -12.91 -27.32 5.18
C GLN A 26 -13.89 -26.38 4.47
N VAL A 27 -13.59 -25.94 3.24
CA VAL A 27 -14.42 -24.99 2.49
C VAL A 27 -14.62 -25.50 1.08
N TYR A 28 -15.86 -25.43 0.62
CA TYR A 28 -16.28 -25.81 -0.72
C TYR A 28 -17.19 -24.74 -1.32
N LEU A 29 -17.05 -24.49 -2.63
CA LEU A 29 -18.06 -23.80 -3.42
C LEU A 29 -18.75 -24.87 -4.29
N VAL A 30 -20.02 -25.10 -4.02
CA VAL A 30 -20.85 -26.06 -4.74
C VAL A 30 -21.70 -25.31 -5.75
N THR A 31 -21.66 -25.71 -7.01
CA THR A 31 -22.48 -25.12 -8.07
C THR A 31 -23.40 -26.19 -8.66
N TYR A 32 -24.69 -25.91 -8.73
CA TYR A 32 -25.64 -26.70 -9.51
C TYR A 32 -26.04 -25.91 -10.75
N SER A 33 -25.43 -26.23 -11.89
CA SER A 33 -25.70 -25.57 -13.17
C SER A 33 -26.90 -26.19 -13.87
N GLN A 34 -27.68 -25.38 -14.60
CA GLN A 34 -28.92 -25.81 -15.27
C GLN A 34 -29.85 -26.53 -14.28
N ALA A 35 -30.09 -25.90 -13.13
CA ALA A 35 -30.82 -26.48 -12.04
C ALA A 35 -32.25 -26.83 -12.45
N ASN A 36 -32.66 -28.07 -12.16
CA ASN A 36 -34.04 -28.48 -12.38
C ASN A 36 -34.93 -27.82 -11.32
N THR A 37 -35.58 -26.74 -11.72
CA THR A 37 -36.50 -25.97 -10.87
C THR A 37 -37.70 -26.80 -10.43
N THR A 38 -38.06 -27.92 -11.07
CA THR A 38 -39.13 -28.79 -10.52
C THR A 38 -38.72 -29.55 -9.26
N LYS A 39 -37.42 -29.85 -9.10
CA LYS A 39 -36.87 -30.54 -7.91
C LYS A 39 -36.54 -29.57 -6.77
N PHE A 40 -36.12 -28.36 -7.12
CA PHE A 40 -35.86 -27.27 -6.19
C PHE A 40 -36.59 -26.01 -6.72
N PRO A 41 -37.90 -25.87 -6.43
CA PRO A 41 -38.81 -24.87 -7.00
C PRO A 41 -38.27 -23.45 -7.02
N THR A 42 -37.73 -22.98 -5.91
CA THR A 42 -37.23 -21.59 -5.77
C THR A 42 -36.62 -21.29 -4.39
N SER A 43 -36.64 -22.22 -3.43
CA SER A 43 -36.04 -21.98 -2.13
C SER A 43 -34.55 -22.31 -2.16
N ARG A 44 -33.72 -21.25 -2.19
CA ARG A 44 -32.27 -21.30 -1.95
C ARG A 44 -31.96 -22.16 -0.71
N ARG A 45 -32.79 -22.01 0.33
CA ARG A 45 -32.76 -22.84 1.53
C ARG A 45 -32.84 -24.34 1.28
N SER A 46 -33.77 -24.81 0.44
CA SER A 46 -33.99 -26.25 0.24
C SER A 46 -32.77 -26.91 -0.42
N PHE A 47 -32.18 -26.23 -1.41
CA PHE A 47 -30.95 -26.70 -2.01
C PHE A 47 -29.77 -26.64 -1.02
N ALA A 48 -29.64 -25.55 -0.26
CA ALA A 48 -28.62 -25.43 0.77
C ALA A 48 -28.72 -26.53 1.83
N GLU A 49 -29.92 -26.85 2.29
CA GLU A 49 -30.18 -27.92 3.26
C GLU A 49 -29.83 -29.31 2.69
N ALA A 50 -30.11 -29.57 1.41
CA ALA A 50 -29.68 -30.80 0.76
C ALA A 50 -28.15 -30.91 0.74
N VAL A 51 -27.44 -29.82 0.43
CA VAL A 51 -25.97 -29.75 0.48
C VAL A 51 -25.47 -29.92 1.91
N VAL A 52 -26.09 -29.29 2.90
CA VAL A 52 -25.73 -29.44 4.33
C VAL A 52 -25.87 -30.89 4.76
N ARG A 53 -26.99 -31.55 4.45
CA ARG A 53 -27.21 -32.97 4.76
C ARG A 53 -26.13 -33.85 4.15
N SER A 54 -25.73 -33.58 2.90
CA SER A 54 -24.68 -34.34 2.21
C SER A 54 -23.33 -34.37 2.93
N PHE A 55 -22.99 -33.31 3.67
CA PHE A 55 -21.77 -33.25 4.49
C PHE A 55 -21.96 -33.80 5.91
N THR A 56 -23.18 -33.68 6.43
CA THR A 56 -23.53 -34.06 7.82
C THR A 56 -23.80 -35.55 7.99
N GLN A 57 -23.96 -36.32 6.90
CA GLN A 57 -24.04 -37.79 6.97
C GLN A 57 -22.77 -38.48 7.48
N ARG A 58 -21.67 -37.74 7.64
CA ARG A 58 -20.39 -38.26 8.11
C ARG A 58 -19.96 -37.57 9.40
N THR A 59 -18.66 -37.42 9.61
CA THR A 59 -18.07 -36.94 10.86
C THR A 59 -17.93 -35.42 10.94
N ALA A 60 -18.29 -34.69 9.87
CA ALA A 60 -18.23 -33.24 9.83
C ALA A 60 -19.59 -32.61 10.11
N SER A 61 -19.58 -31.49 10.84
CA SER A 61 -20.71 -30.59 10.94
C SER A 61 -20.46 -29.35 10.09
N VAL A 62 -21.54 -28.81 9.52
CA VAL A 62 -21.50 -27.56 8.79
C VAL A 62 -21.50 -26.41 9.80
N ILE A 63 -20.54 -25.50 9.66
CA ILE A 63 -20.41 -24.31 10.50
C ILE A 63 -21.19 -23.15 9.88
N GLN A 64 -21.00 -22.91 8.58
CA GLN A 64 -21.53 -21.76 7.85
C GLN A 64 -21.87 -22.16 6.42
N TRP A 65 -22.95 -21.61 5.89
CA TRP A 65 -23.27 -21.68 4.47
C TRP A 65 -24.00 -20.42 4.01
N CYS A 66 -23.89 -20.14 2.71
CA CYS A 66 -24.71 -19.16 2.02
C CYS A 66 -25.16 -19.80 0.70
N CYS A 67 -26.33 -19.42 0.20
CA CYS A 67 -26.87 -19.90 -1.07
C CYS A 67 -27.44 -18.73 -1.86
N ALA A 68 -26.96 -18.55 -3.09
CA ALA A 68 -27.58 -17.66 -4.03
C ALA A 68 -28.02 -18.38 -5.29
N GLN A 69 -29.02 -17.80 -5.94
CA GLN A 69 -29.59 -18.28 -7.19
C GLN A 69 -29.28 -17.25 -8.27
N GLU A 70 -28.56 -17.69 -9.31
CA GLU A 70 -28.20 -16.86 -10.46
C GLU A 70 -29.02 -17.31 -11.67
N ASN A 71 -29.73 -16.37 -12.31
CA ASN A 71 -30.53 -16.64 -13.49
C ASN A 71 -29.76 -16.20 -14.73
N HIS A 72 -29.23 -17.16 -15.50
CA HIS A 72 -28.55 -16.86 -16.75
C HIS A 72 -29.51 -16.93 -17.93
N LEU A 73 -29.51 -15.87 -18.75
CA LEU A 73 -30.34 -15.73 -19.96
C LEU A 73 -30.21 -16.89 -20.96
N ARG A 74 -29.06 -17.59 -20.98
CA ARG A 74 -28.78 -18.69 -21.94
C ARG A 74 -28.54 -20.05 -21.29
N SER A 75 -28.13 -20.11 -20.02
CA SER A 75 -27.71 -21.35 -19.34
C SER A 75 -28.61 -21.76 -18.19
N GLY A 76 -29.78 -21.12 -18.05
CA GLY A 76 -30.79 -21.46 -17.05
C GLY A 76 -30.44 -20.98 -15.64
N VAL A 77 -31.10 -21.58 -14.64
CA VAL A 77 -30.91 -21.24 -13.22
C VAL A 77 -29.71 -21.97 -12.65
N HIS A 78 -28.85 -21.27 -11.92
CA HIS A 78 -27.66 -21.82 -11.26
C HIS A 78 -27.77 -21.56 -9.76
N PHE A 79 -27.49 -22.58 -8.95
CA PHE A 79 -27.35 -22.39 -7.51
C PHE A 79 -25.87 -22.42 -7.13
N HIS A 80 -25.44 -21.44 -6.34
CA HIS A 80 -24.10 -21.36 -5.78
C HIS A 80 -24.16 -21.42 -4.25
N VAL A 81 -23.47 -22.42 -3.68
CA VAL A 81 -23.44 -22.66 -2.24
C VAL A 81 -22.00 -22.75 -1.73
N PRO A 82 -21.43 -21.65 -1.21
CA PRO A 82 -20.28 -21.71 -0.33
C PRO A 82 -20.66 -22.39 0.98
N ILE A 83 -19.86 -23.37 1.40
CA ILE A 83 -20.05 -24.10 2.64
C ILE A 83 -18.72 -24.22 3.39
N LYS A 84 -18.76 -24.02 4.70
CA LYS A 84 -17.65 -24.24 5.63
C LYS A 84 -18.04 -25.32 6.62
N ILE A 85 -17.19 -26.34 6.73
CA ILE A 85 -17.34 -27.46 7.65
C ILE A 85 -16.27 -27.43 8.74
N ASN A 86 -16.53 -28.07 9.87
CA ASN A 86 -15.64 -28.05 11.04
C ASN A 86 -14.35 -28.86 10.86
N LYS A 87 -14.40 -29.91 10.05
CA LYS A 87 -13.30 -30.85 9.83
C LYS A 87 -13.02 -30.99 8.35
N ASN A 88 -11.75 -31.22 8.00
CA ASN A 88 -11.36 -31.51 6.63
C ASN A 88 -12.05 -32.81 6.16
N GLN A 89 -12.89 -32.71 5.15
CA GLN A 89 -13.60 -33.85 4.55
C GLN A 89 -13.33 -33.89 3.04
N ARG A 90 -13.61 -35.01 2.36
CA ARG A 90 -13.61 -35.09 0.89
C ARG A 90 -14.99 -34.72 0.34
N TRP A 91 -15.03 -34.10 -0.83
CA TRP A 91 -16.27 -33.70 -1.49
C TRP A 91 -16.97 -34.85 -2.24
N LEU A 92 -16.23 -35.86 -2.69
CA LEU A 92 -16.77 -36.95 -3.53
C LEU A 92 -17.94 -37.71 -2.88
N PRO A 93 -17.91 -38.05 -1.58
CA PRO A 93 -19.06 -38.63 -0.89
C PRO A 93 -20.30 -37.74 -0.90
N ALA A 94 -20.13 -36.43 -0.71
CA ALA A 94 -21.23 -35.47 -0.76
C ALA A 94 -21.85 -35.42 -2.16
N LYS A 95 -21.02 -35.44 -3.22
CA LYS A 95 -21.52 -35.53 -4.61
C LYS A 95 -22.35 -36.80 -4.86
N ARG A 96 -21.85 -37.96 -4.41
CA ARG A 96 -22.57 -39.24 -4.55
C ARG A 96 -23.91 -39.22 -3.84
N TYR A 97 -23.94 -38.70 -2.61
CA TYR A 97 -25.19 -38.57 -1.86
C TYR A 97 -26.23 -37.71 -2.58
N LEU A 98 -25.81 -36.56 -3.13
CA LEU A 98 -26.70 -35.67 -3.88
C LEU A 98 -27.22 -36.34 -5.16
N GLN A 99 -26.38 -37.12 -5.83
CA GLN A 99 -26.77 -37.89 -7.01
C GLN A 99 -27.72 -39.05 -6.68
N GLU A 100 -27.46 -39.81 -5.62
CA GLU A 100 -28.27 -40.98 -5.22
C GLU A 100 -29.62 -40.56 -4.62
N THR A 101 -29.64 -39.52 -3.79
CA THR A 101 -30.84 -39.10 -3.05
C THR A 101 -31.75 -38.18 -3.85
N TYR A 102 -31.15 -37.24 -4.60
CA TYR A 102 -31.91 -36.21 -5.31
C TYR A 102 -31.81 -36.33 -6.84
N GLY A 103 -30.96 -37.24 -7.36
CA GLY A 103 -30.76 -37.40 -8.80
C GLY A 103 -30.21 -36.14 -9.46
N ILE A 104 -29.30 -35.42 -8.78
CA ILE A 104 -28.68 -34.18 -9.28
C ILE A 104 -27.16 -34.34 -9.38
N SER A 105 -26.56 -33.65 -10.35
CA SER A 105 -25.11 -33.56 -10.50
C SER A 105 -24.66 -32.14 -10.16
N VAL A 106 -23.74 -32.01 -9.20
CA VAL A 106 -23.21 -30.73 -8.76
C VAL A 106 -21.70 -30.65 -8.99
N HIS A 107 -21.21 -29.44 -9.20
CA HIS A 107 -19.80 -29.14 -9.40
C HIS A 107 -19.16 -28.59 -8.13
N PHE A 108 -17.95 -29.07 -7.80
CA PHE A 108 -17.18 -28.60 -6.65
C PHE A 108 -15.98 -27.79 -7.15
N SER A 109 -16.12 -26.46 -7.04
CA SER A 109 -15.12 -25.53 -7.55
C SER A 109 -13.90 -25.42 -6.64
N SER A 110 -12.71 -25.39 -7.24
CA SER A 110 -11.45 -25.17 -6.53
C SER A 110 -10.98 -23.71 -6.52
N ILE A 111 -11.78 -22.80 -7.09
CA ILE A 111 -11.45 -21.38 -7.31
C ILE A 111 -11.20 -20.64 -5.99
N HIS A 112 -11.94 -21.00 -4.94
CA HIS A 112 -11.88 -20.37 -3.63
C HIS A 112 -11.27 -21.33 -2.61
N ALA A 113 -10.31 -20.85 -1.80
CA ALA A 113 -9.72 -21.65 -0.71
C ALA A 113 -10.22 -21.25 0.67
N ASN A 114 -10.84 -20.07 0.81
CA ASN A 114 -11.42 -19.62 2.07
C ASN A 114 -12.88 -19.23 1.88
N TYR A 115 -13.65 -19.33 2.96
CA TYR A 115 -15.09 -19.14 2.95
C TYR A 115 -15.47 -17.71 2.55
N PHE A 116 -14.77 -16.69 3.10
CA PHE A 116 -15.01 -15.28 2.76
C PHE A 116 -14.97 -15.00 1.26
N THR A 117 -13.98 -15.54 0.53
CA THR A 117 -13.90 -15.33 -0.92
C THR A 117 -14.98 -16.07 -1.70
N ALA A 118 -15.43 -17.22 -1.22
CA ALA A 118 -16.50 -17.98 -1.85
C ALA A 118 -17.86 -17.30 -1.59
N TRP A 119 -18.07 -16.82 -0.36
CA TRP A 119 -19.20 -15.99 0.04
C TRP A 119 -19.28 -14.72 -0.80
N ARG A 120 -18.21 -13.91 -0.85
CA ARG A 120 -18.16 -12.67 -1.66
C ARG A 120 -18.36 -12.91 -3.16
N TYR A 121 -18.04 -14.10 -3.66
CA TYR A 121 -18.30 -14.46 -5.05
C TYR A 121 -19.78 -14.71 -5.32
N VAL A 122 -20.51 -15.21 -4.32
CA VAL A 122 -21.93 -15.57 -4.38
C VAL A 122 -22.83 -14.40 -4.00
N THR A 123 -22.39 -13.49 -3.15
CA THR A 123 -23.14 -12.31 -2.69
C THR A 123 -22.75 -11.03 -3.45
N LYS A 124 -22.48 -11.12 -4.76
CA LYS A 124 -22.14 -9.94 -5.59
C LYS A 124 -23.36 -9.02 -5.75
N ASP A 125 -23.11 -7.74 -5.97
CA ASP A 125 -24.14 -6.68 -6.05
C ASP A 125 -25.27 -6.93 -7.07
N ASP A 126 -25.01 -7.76 -8.09
CA ASP A 126 -25.99 -8.10 -9.13
C ASP A 126 -26.96 -9.24 -8.73
N ILE A 127 -26.69 -9.95 -7.64
CA ILE A 127 -27.49 -11.07 -7.14
C ILE A 127 -28.31 -10.58 -5.95
N ALA A 128 -29.48 -10.02 -6.25
CA ALA A 128 -30.32 -9.30 -5.30
C ALA A 128 -30.80 -10.14 -4.10
N ASP A 129 -30.82 -11.48 -4.22
CA ASP A 129 -31.36 -12.34 -3.18
C ASP A 129 -30.46 -13.57 -2.91
N TYR A 130 -29.81 -13.60 -1.74
CA TYR A 130 -29.11 -14.76 -1.18
C TYR A 130 -29.67 -15.13 0.20
N GLU A 131 -29.45 -16.36 0.64
CA GLU A 131 -29.82 -16.85 1.97
C GLU A 131 -28.60 -17.39 2.71
N GLU A 132 -28.58 -17.24 4.03
CA GLU A 132 -27.45 -17.64 4.89
C GLU A 132 -27.89 -18.59 6.01
N SER A 133 -26.93 -19.33 6.53
CA SER A 133 -27.11 -20.17 7.73
C SER A 133 -27.49 -19.35 8.96
N GLU A 134 -28.24 -19.95 9.88
CA GLU A 134 -28.53 -19.34 11.18
C GLU A 134 -27.23 -19.05 11.96
N GLY A 135 -27.10 -17.83 12.51
CA GLY A 135 -25.88 -17.39 13.19
C GLY A 135 -24.69 -17.12 12.27
N HIS A 136 -24.91 -16.88 10.97
CA HIS A 136 -23.86 -16.48 10.04
C HIS A 136 -23.22 -15.14 10.47
N PRO A 137 -21.88 -15.04 10.50
CA PRO A 137 -21.21 -13.79 10.88
C PRO A 137 -21.42 -12.71 9.81
N ASP A 138 -21.55 -11.46 10.22
CA ASP A 138 -21.58 -10.34 9.27
C ASP A 138 -20.21 -10.20 8.58
N LEU A 139 -20.17 -10.55 7.30
CA LEU A 139 -18.97 -10.49 6.45
C LEU A 139 -18.95 -9.26 5.53
N THR A 140 -19.99 -8.40 5.56
CA THR A 140 -20.09 -7.21 4.70
C THR A 140 -19.02 -6.17 5.03
N ASN A 141 -18.66 -6.06 6.32
CA ASN A 141 -17.69 -5.10 6.85
C ASN A 141 -16.32 -5.73 7.18
N ALA A 142 -16.12 -7.00 6.85
CA ALA A 142 -14.89 -7.72 7.21
C ALA A 142 -13.72 -7.31 6.29
N CYS A 143 -12.62 -6.85 6.88
CA CYS A 143 -11.34 -6.71 6.16
C CYS A 143 -10.91 -8.06 5.57
N GLU A 144 -10.30 -8.03 4.39
CA GLU A 144 -9.88 -9.26 3.71
C GLU A 144 -9.02 -10.16 4.63
N PRO A 145 -9.30 -11.48 4.70
CA PRO A 145 -8.62 -12.33 5.66
C PRO A 145 -7.10 -12.38 5.39
N PRO A 146 -6.24 -12.42 6.42
CA PRO A 146 -4.78 -12.41 6.27
C PRO A 146 -4.23 -13.50 5.32
N THR A 147 -4.95 -14.62 5.20
CA THR A 147 -4.62 -15.76 4.32
C THR A 147 -4.80 -15.47 2.83
N MET A 148 -5.37 -14.33 2.44
CA MET A 148 -5.59 -13.94 1.03
C MET A 148 -4.31 -13.85 0.21
N LYS A 149 -3.23 -13.33 0.80
CA LYS A 149 -1.92 -13.22 0.11
C LYS A 149 -1.33 -14.58 -0.25
N VAL A 150 -1.46 -15.55 0.68
CA VAL A 150 -1.03 -16.94 0.46
C VAL A 150 -1.88 -17.58 -0.64
N HIS A 151 -3.19 -17.32 -0.64
CA HIS A 151 -4.10 -17.84 -1.66
C HIS A 151 -3.79 -17.27 -3.06
N GLU A 152 -3.56 -15.97 -3.17
CA GLU A 152 -3.22 -15.34 -4.45
C GLU A 152 -1.92 -15.92 -5.04
N ALA A 153 -0.93 -16.22 -4.18
CA ALA A 153 0.30 -16.89 -4.56
C ALA A 153 0.06 -18.33 -5.06
N LEU A 154 -0.76 -19.12 -4.35
CA LEU A 154 -1.13 -20.48 -4.77
C LEU A 154 -1.90 -20.49 -6.10
N ARG A 155 -2.82 -19.54 -6.30
CA ARG A 155 -3.57 -19.39 -7.57
C ARG A 155 -2.64 -19.06 -8.73
N LYS A 156 -1.67 -18.16 -8.53
CA LYS A 156 -0.64 -17.83 -9.53
C LYS A 156 0.21 -19.06 -9.87
N LYS A 157 0.67 -19.81 -8.87
CA LYS A 157 1.45 -21.03 -9.06
C LYS A 157 0.69 -22.13 -9.83
N ARG A 158 -0.61 -22.29 -9.56
CA ARG A 158 -1.47 -23.22 -10.32
C ARG A 158 -1.65 -22.77 -11.77
N LYS A 159 -1.95 -21.48 -12.01
CA LYS A 159 -2.07 -20.93 -13.37
C LYS A 159 -0.76 -21.05 -14.16
N SER A 160 0.39 -20.83 -13.54
CA SER A 160 1.69 -21.03 -14.21
C SER A 160 1.97 -22.50 -14.53
N ARG A 161 1.56 -23.43 -13.66
CA ARG A 161 1.71 -24.86 -13.88
C ARG A 161 0.84 -25.34 -15.05
N LEU A 162 -0.44 -24.97 -15.07
CA LEU A 162 -1.35 -25.26 -16.18
C LEU A 162 -0.84 -24.69 -17.51
N ARG A 163 -0.33 -23.44 -17.51
CA ARG A 163 0.30 -22.85 -18.71
C ARG A 163 1.50 -23.64 -19.20
N ARG A 164 2.33 -24.15 -18.28
CA ARG A 164 3.49 -24.97 -18.62
C ARG A 164 3.07 -26.34 -19.15
N GLU A 165 2.09 -26.98 -18.54
CA GLU A 165 1.55 -28.27 -18.99
C GLU A 165 0.88 -28.16 -20.37
N LEU A 166 0.11 -27.08 -20.63
CA LEU A 166 -0.47 -26.78 -21.93
C LEU A 166 0.60 -26.48 -23.00
N ALA A 167 1.68 -25.78 -22.65
CA ALA A 167 2.81 -25.51 -23.56
C ALA A 167 3.61 -26.78 -23.90
N ILE A 168 3.72 -27.72 -22.96
CA ILE A 168 4.35 -29.03 -23.20
C ILE A 168 3.46 -29.88 -24.11
N SER A 169 2.14 -29.84 -23.92
CA SER A 169 1.19 -30.57 -24.77
C SER A 169 1.08 -30.02 -26.19
N SER A 170 1.30 -28.71 -26.40
CA SER A 170 1.34 -28.11 -27.74
C SER A 170 2.66 -28.38 -28.48
N ASN A 171 3.76 -28.58 -27.75
CA ASN A 171 5.06 -28.91 -28.34
C ASN A 171 5.22 -30.40 -28.69
N ALA A 172 4.29 -31.27 -28.26
CA ALA A 172 4.32 -32.70 -28.58
C ALA A 172 3.66 -33.07 -29.92
N VAL A 173 3.10 -32.09 -30.66
CA VAL A 173 2.40 -32.31 -31.95
C VAL A 173 3.05 -31.58 -33.13
N GLN A 174 4.19 -30.91 -32.94
CA GLN A 174 4.91 -30.26 -34.04
C GLN A 174 6.41 -30.55 -33.97
N THR A 175 6.77 -31.78 -34.34
CA THR A 175 8.04 -32.02 -35.04
C THR A 175 7.78 -31.82 -36.52
N GLU A 176 8.73 -31.14 -37.18
CA GLU A 176 8.81 -30.81 -38.61
C GLU A 176 8.10 -29.52 -39.06
N ASN A 177 8.68 -28.38 -38.69
CA ASN A 177 9.38 -27.56 -39.70
C ASN A 177 10.15 -26.42 -39.01
N GLU A 178 11.47 -26.44 -39.16
CA GLU A 178 12.36 -25.37 -38.72
C GLU A 178 12.38 -24.20 -39.70
N HIS A 179 12.82 -23.06 -39.17
CA HIS A 179 13.38 -21.91 -39.89
C HIS A 179 12.42 -20.98 -40.63
N ALA A 180 11.94 -19.96 -39.90
CA ALA A 180 12.24 -18.54 -40.17
C ALA A 180 11.21 -17.62 -39.47
N SER A 181 11.47 -17.19 -38.22
CA SER A 181 10.84 -15.98 -37.66
C SER A 181 11.41 -15.60 -36.28
N GLU A 182 12.72 -15.35 -36.20
CA GLU A 182 13.38 -14.97 -34.93
C GLU A 182 13.48 -13.45 -34.71
N ILE A 183 12.82 -12.62 -35.53
CA ILE A 183 12.86 -11.14 -35.36
C ILE A 183 11.48 -10.53 -35.67
N ALA A 184 10.48 -10.72 -34.80
CA ALA A 184 9.21 -9.98 -34.91
C ALA A 184 8.31 -9.88 -33.67
N ASN A 185 8.64 -10.44 -32.49
CA ASN A 185 7.69 -10.46 -31.35
C ASN A 185 8.21 -9.84 -30.05
N ALA A 186 8.99 -8.75 -30.16
CA ALA A 186 9.36 -7.90 -29.03
C ALA A 186 8.31 -6.82 -28.68
N CYS A 187 7.24 -6.66 -29.48
CA CYS A 187 6.33 -5.52 -29.33
C CYS A 187 4.88 -5.91 -29.56
N LYS A 188 4.18 -6.43 -28.54
CA LYS A 188 2.74 -6.19 -28.23
C LYS A 188 2.23 -7.18 -27.16
N ALA A 189 1.25 -6.72 -26.38
CA ALA A 189 0.55 -7.41 -25.29
C ALA A 189 1.17 -7.34 -23.87
N LYS A 190 1.46 -6.11 -23.41
CA LYS A 190 1.32 -5.72 -22.00
C LYS A 190 0.13 -4.76 -21.86
N GLU A 191 -1.07 -5.23 -22.17
CA GLU A 191 -2.31 -4.52 -21.85
C GLU A 191 -3.14 -5.34 -20.87
N GLY A 192 -3.62 -4.70 -19.80
CA GLY A 192 -4.67 -5.25 -18.95
C GLY A 192 -4.29 -5.90 -17.61
N ARG A 193 -3.18 -5.53 -16.96
CA ARG A 193 -3.10 -5.72 -15.48
C ARG A 193 -3.56 -4.42 -14.82
N PRO A 194 -4.54 -4.41 -13.89
CA PRO A 194 -4.80 -3.21 -13.10
C PRO A 194 -3.50 -2.84 -12.41
N ARG A 195 -2.99 -1.62 -12.71
CA ARG A 195 -1.78 -1.09 -12.06
C ARG A 195 -2.06 -1.15 -10.56
N LYS A 196 -1.32 -1.98 -9.82
CA LYS A 196 -1.37 -1.95 -8.35
C LYS A 196 -1.16 -0.49 -7.95
N ARG A 197 -2.08 0.10 -7.18
CA ARG A 197 -1.91 1.46 -6.65
C ARG A 197 -0.54 1.52 -5.99
N GLN A 198 0.33 2.36 -6.52
CA GLN A 198 1.71 2.44 -6.06
C GLN A 198 1.67 3.11 -4.69
N ARG A 199 1.94 2.32 -3.64
CA ARG A 199 1.97 2.83 -2.27
C ARG A 199 3.02 3.93 -2.18
N LEU A 200 2.66 5.03 -1.50
CA LEU A 200 3.60 6.10 -1.23
C LEU A 200 4.84 5.56 -0.51
N THR A 201 6.00 5.86 -1.06
CA THR A 201 7.29 5.54 -0.44
C THR A 201 7.63 6.57 0.63
N SER A 202 8.52 6.22 1.56
CA SER A 202 9.01 7.17 2.57
C SER A 202 9.63 8.41 1.93
N TYR A 203 10.28 8.26 0.78
CA TYR A 203 10.88 9.35 0.01
C TYR A 203 9.83 10.31 -0.56
N GLN A 204 8.74 9.78 -1.13
CA GLN A 204 7.65 10.63 -1.63
C GLN A 204 6.98 11.40 -0.49
N VAL A 205 6.82 10.76 0.66
CA VAL A 205 6.27 11.43 1.85
C VAL A 205 7.22 12.50 2.40
N SER A 206 8.55 12.28 2.38
CA SER A 206 9.50 13.32 2.78
C SER A 206 9.46 14.54 1.87
N GLN A 207 9.26 14.36 0.56
CA GLN A 207 9.07 15.48 -0.36
C GLN A 207 7.83 16.31 0.01
N ILE A 208 6.69 15.63 0.24
CA ILE A 208 5.43 16.27 0.65
C ILE A 208 5.58 17.03 1.97
N ILE A 209 6.29 16.46 2.94
CA ILE A 209 6.56 17.09 4.24
C ILE A 209 7.29 18.42 4.04
N VAL A 210 8.34 18.43 3.20
CA VAL A 210 9.13 19.62 2.90
C VAL A 210 8.33 20.66 2.12
N ASP A 211 7.57 20.23 1.10
CA ASP A 211 6.80 21.10 0.21
C ASP A 211 5.61 21.76 0.93
N LYS A 212 5.02 21.04 1.89
CA LYS A 212 3.87 21.52 2.68
C LYS A 212 4.27 22.07 4.06
N ASN A 213 5.57 22.18 4.31
CA ASN A 213 6.14 22.72 5.55
C ASN A 213 5.60 22.04 6.82
N ILE A 214 5.43 20.72 6.79
CA ILE A 214 4.88 19.93 7.89
C ILE A 214 5.98 19.69 8.93
N GLN A 215 5.75 20.12 10.16
CA GLN A 215 6.72 20.04 11.26
C GLN A 215 6.50 18.82 12.15
N ASP A 216 5.25 18.41 12.33
CA ASP A 216 4.92 17.33 13.25
C ASP A 216 3.94 16.30 12.67
N ARG A 217 3.72 15.23 13.43
CA ARG A 217 2.84 14.13 13.03
C ARG A 217 1.37 14.53 13.02
N THR A 218 0.96 15.44 13.88
CA THR A 218 -0.43 15.90 14.00
C THR A 218 -0.81 16.70 12.75
N GLU A 219 0.07 17.59 12.31
CA GLU A 219 -0.03 18.32 11.05
C GLU A 219 -0.07 17.36 9.85
N LEU A 220 0.80 16.33 9.84
CA LEU A 220 0.78 15.31 8.78
C LEU A 220 -0.56 14.54 8.74
N MET A 221 -1.13 14.23 9.90
CA MET A 221 -2.44 13.58 10.01
C MET A 221 -3.59 14.50 9.58
N ALA A 222 -3.55 15.77 9.97
CA ALA A 222 -4.52 16.76 9.54
C ALA A 222 -4.49 16.90 8.01
N PHE A 223 -3.29 16.98 7.43
CA PHE A 223 -3.11 17.04 5.98
C PHE A 223 -3.57 15.76 5.27
N ALA A 224 -3.32 14.59 5.84
CA ALA A 224 -3.82 13.31 5.32
C ALA A 224 -5.35 13.23 5.35
N ASN A 225 -5.99 13.78 6.40
CA ASN A 225 -7.45 13.84 6.49
C ASN A 225 -8.06 14.80 5.47
N ILE A 226 -7.42 15.96 5.21
CA ILE A 226 -7.85 16.88 4.15
C ILE A 226 -7.81 16.16 2.80
N GLN A 227 -6.70 15.51 2.46
CA GLN A 227 -6.57 14.74 1.21
C GLN A 227 -7.56 13.59 1.09
N LYS A 228 -7.86 12.91 2.22
CA LYS A 228 -8.86 11.85 2.25
C LYS A 228 -10.25 12.35 1.86
N ARG A 229 -10.65 13.57 2.30
CA ARG A 229 -11.92 14.19 1.90
C ARG A 229 -11.97 14.51 0.41
N GLU A 230 -10.82 14.81 -0.18
CA GLU A 230 -10.66 15.03 -1.62
C GLU A 230 -10.51 13.71 -2.43
N GLY A 231 -10.62 12.55 -1.77
CA GLY A 231 -10.52 11.24 -2.41
C GLY A 231 -9.10 10.68 -2.54
N LYS A 232 -8.07 11.41 -2.10
CA LYS A 232 -6.67 10.95 -2.06
C LYS A 232 -6.37 10.25 -0.72
N THR A 233 -6.44 8.92 -0.72
CA THR A 233 -6.25 8.11 0.49
C THR A 233 -4.80 7.69 0.73
N ASP A 234 -3.90 7.84 -0.24
CA ASP A 234 -2.55 7.26 -0.19
C ASP A 234 -1.73 7.71 1.04
N LEU A 235 -1.83 9.00 1.40
CA LEU A 235 -1.12 9.54 2.56
C LEU A 235 -1.72 9.05 3.88
N ALA A 236 -3.04 8.94 3.96
CA ALA A 236 -3.73 8.38 5.11
C ALA A 236 -3.37 6.90 5.30
N GLU A 237 -3.32 6.14 4.19
CA GLU A 237 -2.86 4.75 4.21
C GLU A 237 -1.40 4.64 4.67
N PHE A 238 -0.51 5.53 4.23
CA PHE A 238 0.88 5.54 4.67
C PHE A 238 0.99 5.74 6.19
N VAL A 239 0.28 6.73 6.73
CA VAL A 239 0.33 7.08 8.16
C VAL A 239 -0.30 6.00 9.03
N LEU A 240 -1.40 5.36 8.58
CA LEU A 240 -2.08 4.32 9.34
C LEU A 240 -1.36 2.96 9.28
N ASN A 241 -0.75 2.63 8.14
CA ASN A 241 -0.04 1.35 7.97
C ASN A 241 1.36 1.34 8.62
N ARG A 242 1.87 2.49 9.05
CA ARG A 242 3.19 2.61 9.71
C ARG A 242 3.03 3.08 11.15
N GLY A 243 3.82 2.48 12.04
CA GLY A 243 3.83 2.89 13.45
C GLY A 243 4.32 4.33 13.64
N THR A 244 3.85 4.98 14.72
CA THR A 244 4.18 6.37 15.10
C THR A 244 5.68 6.68 15.02
N LYS A 245 6.53 5.76 15.50
CA LYS A 245 7.98 5.91 15.47
C LYS A 245 8.53 6.09 14.05
N VAL A 246 8.04 5.29 13.09
CA VAL A 246 8.52 5.34 11.71
C VAL A 246 8.11 6.64 11.04
N VAL A 247 6.89 7.11 11.29
CA VAL A 247 6.40 8.38 10.74
C VAL A 247 7.24 9.55 11.26
N ASN A 248 7.54 9.58 12.56
CA ASN A 248 8.37 10.64 13.15
C ASN A 248 9.80 10.63 12.59
N ILE A 249 10.39 9.45 12.38
CA ILE A 249 11.71 9.32 11.73
C ILE A 249 11.68 9.90 10.31
N VAL A 250 10.63 9.63 9.54
CA VAL A 250 10.51 10.19 8.18
C VAL A 250 10.43 11.71 8.21
N ILE A 251 9.70 12.30 9.16
CA ILE A 251 9.63 13.76 9.34
C ILE A 251 11.01 14.32 9.72
N SER A 252 11.70 13.73 10.70
CA SER A 252 13.05 14.17 11.12
C SER A 252 14.02 14.12 9.95
N ASN A 253 14.10 12.97 9.27
CA ASN A 253 15.02 12.76 8.15
C ASN A 253 14.73 13.71 6.99
N ALA A 254 13.47 14.05 6.73
CA ALA A 254 13.11 15.01 5.69
C ALA A 254 13.70 16.40 5.96
N TRP A 255 13.59 16.86 7.21
CA TRP A 255 14.13 18.16 7.62
C TRP A 255 15.65 18.16 7.75
N GLU A 256 16.24 17.08 8.27
CA GLU A 256 17.69 16.88 8.29
C GLU A 256 18.26 16.91 6.88
N MET A 257 17.63 16.20 5.93
CA MET A 257 18.05 16.18 4.53
C MET A 257 17.95 17.57 3.89
N LYS A 258 16.86 18.31 4.12
CA LYS A 258 16.69 19.68 3.61
C LYS A 258 17.75 20.64 4.17
N LYS A 259 18.08 20.52 5.45
CA LYS A 259 19.04 21.39 6.14
C LYS A 259 20.49 20.91 6.06
N ALA A 260 20.74 19.73 5.48
CA ALA A 260 22.06 19.10 5.49
C ALA A 260 23.11 19.98 4.80
N GLU A 261 22.77 20.53 3.64
CA GLU A 261 23.67 21.39 2.88
C GLU A 261 23.98 22.69 3.63
N GLU A 262 22.96 23.36 4.16
CA GLU A 262 23.15 24.58 4.96
C GLU A 262 23.97 24.31 6.23
N THR A 263 23.68 23.20 6.92
CA THR A 263 24.40 22.79 8.12
C THR A 263 25.87 22.47 7.80
N LEU A 264 26.13 21.81 6.68
CA LEU A 264 27.48 21.49 6.21
C LEU A 264 28.22 22.77 5.78
N ARG A 265 27.56 23.65 5.02
CA ARG A 265 28.08 24.96 4.64
C ARG A 265 28.51 25.70 5.90
N ARG A 266 27.58 25.87 6.85
CA ARG A 266 27.83 26.57 8.12
C ARG A 266 28.96 25.95 8.95
N ARG A 267 29.09 24.62 8.94
CA ARG A 267 30.17 23.91 9.65
C ARG A 267 31.55 24.19 9.03
N ASN A 268 31.61 24.36 7.72
CA ASN A 268 32.85 24.57 6.98
C ASN A 268 33.21 26.06 6.83
N THR A 269 32.25 26.97 6.96
CA THR A 269 32.49 28.42 6.92
C THR A 269 33.20 28.87 8.20
N SER A 270 34.35 29.54 8.07
CA SER A 270 35.04 30.10 9.24
C SER A 270 34.26 31.29 9.80
N ARG A 271 34.51 31.66 11.07
CA ARG A 271 33.87 32.84 11.67
C ARG A 271 34.17 34.13 10.90
N ILE A 272 35.34 34.21 10.26
CA ILE A 272 35.73 35.35 9.44
C ILE A 272 34.94 35.35 8.13
N ASP A 273 34.81 34.20 7.47
CA ASP A 273 34.06 34.13 6.21
C ASP A 273 32.57 34.48 6.44
N ILE A 274 32.00 34.10 7.60
CA ILE A 274 30.64 34.52 8.00
C ILE A 274 30.53 36.05 8.12
N LEU A 275 31.55 36.69 8.70
CA LEU A 275 31.58 38.15 8.85
C LEU A 275 31.79 38.83 7.50
N GLN A 276 32.58 38.24 6.62
CA GLN A 276 32.82 38.73 5.28
C GLN A 276 31.54 38.64 4.43
N GLU A 277 30.83 37.51 4.46
CA GLU A 277 29.52 37.33 3.82
C GLU A 277 28.50 38.36 4.34
N ALA A 278 28.50 38.63 5.65
CA ALA A 278 27.64 39.64 6.25
C ALA A 278 28.04 41.08 5.89
N TYR A 279 29.34 41.35 5.69
CA TYR A 279 29.85 42.64 5.26
C TYR A 279 29.51 42.94 3.79
N GLU A 280 29.50 41.90 2.95
CA GLU A 280 29.16 41.99 1.52
C GLU A 280 27.65 42.02 1.27
N ALA A 281 26.84 41.55 2.23
CA ALA A 281 25.39 41.63 2.18
C ALA A 281 24.90 43.09 2.28
N GLU A 282 23.75 43.37 1.66
CA GLU A 282 23.11 44.69 1.73
C GLU A 282 22.70 45.02 3.18
N CYS A 283 23.09 46.19 3.68
CA CYS A 283 22.72 46.60 5.03
C CYS A 283 21.21 46.85 5.10
N THR A 284 20.56 46.25 6.09
CA THR A 284 19.14 46.49 6.42
C THR A 284 18.93 47.76 7.26
N CYS A 285 20.01 48.47 7.59
CA CYS A 285 19.98 49.66 8.41
C CYS A 285 19.38 50.86 7.66
N GLU A 286 18.38 51.52 8.26
CA GLU A 286 17.82 52.79 7.74
C GLU A 286 18.89 53.90 7.69
N THR A 287 19.82 53.85 8.63
CA THR A 287 20.99 54.73 8.71
C THR A 287 22.27 53.91 8.67
N HIS A 288 23.01 54.02 7.57
CA HIS A 288 24.29 53.34 7.42
C HIS A 288 25.29 53.78 8.50
N ARG A 289 25.94 52.79 9.14
CA ARG A 289 27.11 52.94 10.02
C ARG A 289 26.90 53.58 11.39
N GLU A 290 25.67 53.78 11.87
CA GLU A 290 25.46 54.30 13.24
C GLU A 290 26.15 53.47 14.32
N TRP A 291 26.09 52.14 14.20
CA TRP A 291 26.78 51.25 15.14
C TRP A 291 28.31 51.46 15.11
N GLU A 292 28.89 51.65 13.92
CA GLU A 292 30.33 51.91 13.76
C GLU A 292 30.71 53.22 14.45
N ILE A 293 29.94 54.29 14.25
CA ILE A 293 30.15 55.60 14.87
C ILE A 293 30.11 55.49 16.40
N CYS A 294 29.04 54.90 16.95
CA CYS A 294 28.91 54.73 18.40
C CYS A 294 30.00 53.82 18.98
N ALA A 295 30.41 52.76 18.27
CA ALA A 295 31.47 51.88 18.73
C ALA A 295 32.83 52.60 18.77
N LEU A 296 33.14 53.43 17.76
CA LEU A 296 34.36 54.23 17.72
C LEU A 296 34.38 55.29 18.83
N GLU A 297 33.24 55.95 19.08
CA GLU A 297 33.12 56.91 20.17
C GLU A 297 33.33 56.25 21.55
N ILE A 298 32.75 55.07 21.78
CA ILE A 298 32.98 54.31 23.02
C ILE A 298 34.47 53.97 23.18
N LEU A 299 35.13 53.51 22.12
CA LEU A 299 36.56 53.17 22.18
C LEU A 299 37.42 54.41 22.46
N HIS A 300 37.11 55.53 21.80
CA HIS A 300 37.80 56.80 22.01
C HIS A 300 37.64 57.31 23.45
N ASN A 301 36.41 57.31 23.99
CA ASN A 301 36.10 57.76 25.35
C ASN A 301 36.72 56.88 26.45
N ASN A 302 37.20 55.68 26.12
CA ASN A 302 37.88 54.79 27.05
C ASN A 302 39.39 54.69 26.76
N ASP A 303 39.95 55.58 25.93
CA ASP A 303 41.37 55.60 25.54
C ASP A 303 41.86 54.28 24.91
N ILE A 304 40.97 53.57 24.21
CA ILE A 304 41.28 52.29 23.54
C ILE A 304 41.52 52.56 22.05
N PRO A 305 42.72 52.32 21.51
CA PRO A 305 42.97 52.45 20.08
C PRO A 305 42.10 51.48 19.27
N ALA A 306 41.26 52.02 18.38
CA ALA A 306 40.30 51.23 17.61
C ALA A 306 40.96 50.10 16.79
N HIS A 307 42.12 50.39 16.19
CA HIS A 307 42.92 49.42 15.45
C HIS A 307 43.35 48.22 16.34
N GLN A 308 43.80 48.49 17.57
CA GLN A 308 44.26 47.45 18.48
C GLN A 308 43.08 46.57 18.93
N PHE A 309 41.95 47.20 19.24
CA PHE A 309 40.72 46.48 19.57
C PHE A 309 40.26 45.56 18.42
N ALA A 310 40.20 46.10 17.19
CA ALA A 310 39.82 45.35 16.00
C ALA A 310 40.76 44.17 15.72
N MET A 311 42.07 44.36 15.90
CA MET A 311 43.06 43.28 15.79
C MET A 311 42.80 42.15 16.80
N CYS A 312 42.59 42.48 18.07
CA CYS A 312 42.33 41.48 19.11
C CYS A 312 41.03 40.69 18.84
N VAL A 313 39.98 41.38 18.39
CA VAL A 313 38.71 40.73 17.99
C VAL A 313 38.92 39.82 16.78
N LYS A 314 39.62 40.29 15.74
CA LYS A 314 39.95 39.50 14.55
C LYS A 314 40.77 38.25 14.90
N GLU A 315 41.79 38.39 15.73
CA GLU A 315 42.63 37.26 16.15
C GLU A 315 41.84 36.22 16.94
N SER A 316 40.96 36.66 17.84
CA SER A 316 40.03 35.79 18.58
C SER A 316 39.10 35.01 17.63
N LEU A 317 38.59 35.67 16.57
CA LEU A 317 37.70 35.05 15.59
C LEU A 317 38.43 34.01 14.71
N VAL A 318 39.65 34.32 14.26
CA VAL A 318 40.48 33.44 13.41
C VAL A 318 40.98 32.22 14.20
N LYS A 319 41.60 32.45 15.36
CA LYS A 319 42.30 31.39 16.12
C LYS A 319 41.38 30.64 17.09
N GLY A 320 40.18 31.17 17.33
CA GLY A 320 39.19 30.61 18.23
C GLY A 320 39.60 30.65 19.71
N ARG A 321 38.83 29.93 20.53
CA ARG A 321 39.01 29.88 21.98
C ARG A 321 40.39 29.31 22.32
N GLY A 322 41.13 30.01 23.17
CA GLY A 322 42.43 29.55 23.68
C GLY A 322 42.93 30.41 24.82
N LYS A 323 44.02 29.98 25.46
CA LYS A 323 44.69 30.76 26.50
C LYS A 323 45.22 32.07 25.87
N CYS A 324 44.92 33.20 26.50
CA CYS A 324 45.27 34.55 26.03
C CYS A 324 44.68 34.97 24.67
N ARG A 325 43.61 34.31 24.19
CA ARG A 325 42.96 34.64 22.91
C ARG A 325 41.53 35.17 23.05
N ASN A 326 40.98 35.13 24.26
CA ASN A 326 39.64 35.64 24.51
C ASN A 326 39.72 37.14 24.80
N VAL A 327 38.82 37.92 24.19
CA VAL A 327 38.67 39.34 24.49
C VAL A 327 37.74 39.49 25.70
N MET A 328 38.22 40.16 26.74
CA MET A 328 37.44 40.45 27.94
C MET A 328 37.28 41.96 28.09
N LEU A 329 36.04 42.44 28.07
CA LEU A 329 35.72 43.84 28.35
C LEU A 329 35.48 44.00 29.85
N THR A 330 36.27 44.86 30.50
CA THR A 330 36.16 45.13 31.94
C THR A 330 35.97 46.63 32.19
N GLY A 331 35.37 46.98 33.33
CA GLY A 331 35.14 48.38 33.72
C GLY A 331 33.83 48.60 34.49
N PRO A 332 33.55 49.84 34.93
CA PRO A 332 32.33 50.21 35.66
C PRO A 332 31.04 50.03 34.85
N ALA A 333 29.88 50.13 35.52
CA ALA A 333 28.59 50.17 34.82
C ALA A 333 28.53 51.34 33.81
N ASN A 334 27.76 51.17 32.74
CA ASN A 334 27.51 52.20 31.71
C ASN A 334 28.71 52.60 30.82
N CYS A 335 29.85 51.92 30.89
CA CYS A 335 31.00 52.16 29.99
C CYS A 335 30.88 51.48 28.61
N GLY A 336 29.68 51.31 28.04
CA GLY A 336 29.50 50.75 26.69
C GLY A 336 29.85 49.26 26.48
N LYS A 337 30.33 48.52 27.50
CA LYS A 337 30.74 47.10 27.37
C LYS A 337 29.65 46.19 26.75
N LYS A 338 28.40 46.35 27.21
CA LYS A 338 27.27 45.57 26.68
C LYS A 338 26.97 45.94 25.23
N PHE A 339 27.11 47.23 24.88
CA PHE A 339 26.90 47.71 23.52
C PHE A 339 27.92 47.09 22.54
N LEU A 340 29.21 47.05 22.92
CA LEU A 340 30.26 46.42 22.11
C LEU A 340 30.09 44.90 22.00
N CYS A 341 29.52 44.22 23.00
CA CYS A 341 29.26 42.78 22.96
C CYS A 341 27.94 42.38 22.28
N TRP A 342 26.94 43.27 22.25
CA TRP A 342 25.64 43.01 21.64
C TRP A 342 25.48 43.87 20.39
N SER A 343 25.87 43.34 19.24
CA SER A 343 25.25 43.73 17.98
C SER A 343 24.02 42.83 17.77
N ARG A 344 22.82 43.40 17.95
CA ARG A 344 21.60 42.75 17.49
C ARG A 344 21.71 42.58 15.98
N LYS A 345 21.36 41.39 15.48
CA LYS A 345 20.88 41.26 14.10
C LYS A 345 19.74 42.27 13.94
N PHE A 346 20.00 43.36 13.25
CA PHE A 346 18.99 44.15 12.55
C PHE A 346 19.04 43.72 11.09
#